data_AF-A0A940C8Q0-F1
#
_entry.id   AF-A0A940C8Q0-F1
#
_cell.length_a   1.000
_cell.length_b   1.000
_cell.length_c   1.000
_cell.angle_alpha   90.00
_cell.angle_beta   90.00
_cell.angle_gamma   90.00
#
_symmetry.space_group_name_H-M   'P 1'
#
loop_
_entity.id
_entity.type
_entity.pdbx_description
1 polymer ?
#
loop_
_entity_poly.entity_id
_entity_poly.type
_entity_poly.pdbx_seq_one_letter_code
_entity_poly.pdbx_strand_id
1 'polypeptide(L)'
;MNEVQKFRQVKEITPLILDKLLKSQLEVSTLTTRNIYCPYCGYMIEKVYSDISGHKEVYCQKCKQKYVINLGYFRRQKYLPYFKVTFPDKNKMVR
;
A
#
# COMPACT_ATOMS: atom_id res chain seq x y z
N MET A 1 25.34 11.80 27.25
CA MET A 1 25.26 11.00 26.01
C MET A 1 23.91 10.31 26.03
N ASN A 2 22.97 10.73 25.18
CA ASN A 2 21.60 10.21 25.22
C ASN A 2 21.54 8.86 24.51
N GLU A 3 21.44 7.80 25.30
CA GLU A 3 21.16 6.46 24.79
C GLU A 3 19.71 6.42 24.29
N VAL A 4 19.56 6.42 22.97
CA VAL A 4 18.28 6.18 22.31
C VAL A 4 17.84 4.76 22.68
N GLN A 5 16.86 4.64 23.57
CA GLN A 5 16.24 3.37 23.92
C GLN A 5 15.62 2.75 22.67
N LYS A 6 16.33 1.80 22.04
CA LYS A 6 15.81 0.99 20.95
C LYS A 6 14.81 -0.03 21.53
N PHE A 7 13.55 0.34 21.63
CA PHE A 7 12.46 -0.61 21.86
C PHE A 7 12.17 -1.43 20.61
N ARG A 8 13.13 -2.21 20.12
CA ARG A 8 12.85 -3.25 19.12
C ARG A 8 12.41 -4.49 19.88
N GLN A 9 11.12 -4.56 20.20
CA GLN A 9 10.50 -5.82 20.62
C GLN A 9 10.54 -6.78 19.43
N VAL A 10 11.63 -7.52 19.28
CA VAL A 10 11.68 -8.66 18.35
C VAL A 10 10.89 -9.76 19.03
N LYS A 11 9.58 -9.80 18.79
CA LYS A 11 8.78 -10.98 19.14
C LYS A 11 9.38 -12.15 18.36
N GLU A 12 9.81 -13.20 19.06
CA GLU A 12 10.32 -14.41 18.41
C GLU A 12 9.27 -14.93 17.42
N ILE A 13 9.69 -15.11 16.17
CA ILE A 13 8.83 -15.60 15.09
C ILE A 13 8.68 -17.11 15.29
N THR A 14 7.45 -17.60 15.44
CA THR A 14 7.22 -19.04 15.57
C THR A 14 7.56 -19.77 14.26
N PRO A 15 8.00 -21.03 14.31
CA PRO A 15 8.31 -21.81 13.11
C PRO A 15 7.17 -21.85 12.09
N LEU A 16 5.91 -21.86 12.57
CA LEU A 16 4.72 -21.81 11.72
C LEU A 16 4.60 -20.51 10.92
N ILE A 17 4.92 -19.36 11.53
CA ILE A 17 4.89 -18.08 10.83
C ILE A 17 6.05 -18.03 9.82
N LEU A 18 7.21 -18.57 10.17
CA LEU A 18 8.34 -18.65 9.26
C LEU A 18 8.03 -19.49 8.01
N ASP A 19 7.40 -20.66 8.17
CA ASP A 19 6.95 -21.50 7.05
C ASP A 19 5.99 -20.74 6.11
N LYS A 20 5.02 -20.00 6.67
CA LYS A 20 4.12 -19.15 5.87
C LYS A 20 4.89 -18.09 5.08
N LEU A 21 5.87 -17.42 5.70
CA LEU A 21 6.68 -16.40 5.02
C LEU A 21 7.50 -17.00 3.88
N LEU A 22 8.09 -18.19 4.08
CA LEU A 22 8.87 -18.89 3.05
C LEU A 22 7.97 -19.28 1.87
N LYS A 23 6.78 -19.84 2.14
CA LYS A 23 5.80 -20.19 1.09
C LYS A 23 5.37 -18.96 0.29
N SER A 24 5.04 -17.86 0.98
CA SER A 24 4.69 -16.60 0.31
C SER A 24 5.82 -16.06 -0.56
N GLN A 25 7.09 -16.19 -0.14
CA GLN A 25 8.24 -15.79 -0.97
C GLN A 25 8.38 -16.64 -2.24
N LEU A 26 8.14 -17.95 -2.14
CA LEU A 26 8.16 -18.86 -3.28
C LEU A 26 7.02 -18.55 -4.26
N GLU A 27 5.81 -18.31 -3.75
CA GLU A 27 4.63 -17.95 -4.56
C GLU A 27 4.87 -16.69 -5.41
N VAL A 28 5.46 -15.65 -4.81
CA VAL A 28 5.68 -14.37 -5.50
C VAL A 28 6.85 -14.37 -6.48
N SER A 29 7.70 -15.40 -6.48
CA SER A 29 8.90 -15.47 -7.33
C SER A 29 8.61 -15.38 -8.83
N THR A 30 7.42 -15.82 -9.25
CA THR A 30 6.95 -15.80 -10.65
C THR A 30 6.06 -14.60 -10.96
N LEU A 31 5.71 -13.80 -9.96
CA LEU A 31 4.77 -12.69 -10.09
C LEU A 31 5.49 -11.39 -10.40
N THR A 32 4.82 -10.53 -11.16
CA THR A 32 5.31 -9.17 -11.39
C THR A 32 4.83 -8.24 -10.29
N THR A 33 5.59 -7.16 -10.06
CA THR A 33 5.20 -6.13 -9.09
C THR A 33 4.69 -4.89 -9.79
N ARG A 34 3.80 -4.16 -9.12
CA ARG A 34 3.31 -2.85 -9.57
C ARG A 34 3.17 -1.90 -8.39
N ASN A 35 3.34 -0.61 -8.66
CA ASN A 35 3.18 0.42 -7.65
C ASN A 35 1.75 0.96 -7.65
N ILE A 36 1.21 1.21 -6.46
CA ILE A 36 -0.03 1.95 -6.24
C ILE A 36 0.35 3.38 -5.89
N TYR A 37 -0.18 4.34 -6.64
CA TYR A 37 0.06 5.76 -6.41
C TYR A 37 -1.19 6.41 -5.85
N CYS A 38 -1.00 7.38 -4.97
CA CYS A 38 -2.06 8.23 -4.49
C CYS A 38 -2.70 8.95 -5.67
N PRO A 39 -4.00 8.76 -5.93
CA PRO A 39 -4.67 9.43 -7.04
C PRO A 39 -4.64 10.95 -6.88
N TYR A 40 -4.39 11.43 -5.66
CA TYR A 40 -4.51 12.83 -5.31
C TYR A 40 -3.20 13.62 -5.36
N CYS A 41 -2.08 13.00 -5.02
CA CYS A 41 -0.79 13.68 -4.94
C CYS A 41 0.35 12.95 -5.66
N GLY A 42 0.05 11.83 -6.31
CA GLY A 42 1.00 11.00 -7.05
C GLY A 42 2.05 10.30 -6.18
N TYR A 43 1.96 10.39 -4.85
CA TYR A 43 2.88 9.70 -3.94
C TYR A 43 2.72 8.18 -4.04
N MET A 44 3.83 7.44 -4.13
CA MET A 44 3.77 5.97 -4.11
C MET A 44 3.36 5.49 -2.73
N ILE A 45 2.22 4.84 -2.64
CA ILE A 45 1.66 4.36 -1.38
C ILE A 45 2.25 3.01 -1.03
N GLU A 46 2.24 2.08 -1.99
CA GLU A 46 2.58 0.70 -1.74
C GLU A 46 2.97 0.01 -3.04
N LYS A 47 3.81 -1.02 -2.94
CA LYS A 47 4.12 -1.96 -4.01
C LYS A 47 3.34 -3.25 -3.76
N VAL A 48 2.63 -3.72 -4.78
CA VAL A 48 1.80 -4.92 -4.70
C VAL A 48 2.15 -5.89 -5.83
N TYR A 49 1.89 -7.19 -5.62
CA TYR A 49 2.09 -8.22 -6.64
C TYR A 49 0.93 -8.25 -7.65
N SER A 50 1.11 -8.94 -8.77
CA SER A 50 0.17 -8.91 -9.91
C SER A 50 -1.14 -9.65 -9.69
N ASP A 51 -1.16 -10.59 -8.75
CA ASP A 51 -2.26 -11.47 -8.36
C ASP A 51 -3.27 -10.79 -7.40
N ILE A 52 -2.84 -9.78 -6.66
CA ILE A 52 -3.69 -9.08 -5.69
C ILE A 52 -4.88 -8.37 -6.35
N SER A 53 -6.05 -8.57 -5.77
CA SER A 53 -7.32 -7.97 -6.20
C SER A 53 -8.20 -7.62 -5.00
N GLY A 54 -9.28 -6.86 -5.25
CA GLY A 54 -10.23 -6.46 -4.20
C GLY A 54 -10.05 -5.02 -3.71
N HIS A 55 -10.76 -4.71 -2.62
CA HIS A 55 -10.78 -3.37 -2.01
C HIS A 55 -9.77 -3.27 -0.87
N LYS A 56 -9.07 -2.14 -0.79
CA LYS A 56 -8.11 -1.85 0.28
C LYS A 56 -8.35 -0.46 0.84
N GLU A 57 -8.45 -0.36 2.16
CA GLU A 57 -8.32 0.92 2.85
C GLU A 57 -6.86 1.38 2.80
N VAL A 58 -6.66 2.59 2.31
CA VAL A 58 -5.34 3.15 2.07
C VAL A 58 -5.22 4.50 2.77
N TYR A 59 -4.05 4.72 3.37
CA TYR A 59 -3.66 5.99 3.94
C TYR A 59 -2.46 6.56 3.18
N CYS A 60 -2.60 7.76 2.64
CA CYS A 60 -1.48 8.43 1.98
C CYS A 60 -0.68 9.26 2.99
N GLN A 61 0.59 8.90 3.20
CA GLN A 61 1.49 9.61 4.12
C GLN A 61 1.75 11.07 3.70
N LYS A 62 1.66 11.40 2.41
CA LYS A 62 1.89 12.76 1.89
C LYS A 62 0.68 13.69 2.07
N CYS A 63 -0.52 13.28 1.64
CA CYS A 63 -1.73 14.12 1.74
C CYS A 63 -2.58 13.85 3.00
N LYS A 64 -2.18 12.87 3.83
CA LYS A 64 -2.83 12.48 5.09
C LYS A 64 -4.31 12.10 4.94
N GLN A 65 -4.73 11.68 3.75
CA GLN A 65 -6.10 11.22 3.50
C GLN A 65 -6.20 9.70 3.60
N LYS A 66 -7.30 9.23 4.18
CA LYS A 66 -7.72 7.82 4.20
C LYS A 66 -8.86 7.63 3.19
N TYR A 67 -8.79 6.59 2.36
CA TYR A 67 -9.80 6.27 1.34
C TYR A 67 -9.72 4.80 0.93
N VAL A 68 -10.78 4.29 0.32
CA VAL A 68 -10.83 2.92 -0.23
C VAL A 68 -10.43 2.96 -1.70
N ILE A 69 -9.58 2.02 -2.12
CA ILE A 69 -9.29 1.78 -3.54
C ILE A 69 -9.66 0.34 -3.92
N ASN A 70 -10.11 0.14 -5.15
CA ASN A 70 -10.19 -1.19 -5.74
C ASN A 70 -8.91 -1.45 -6.54
N LEU A 71 -8.10 -2.42 -6.11
CA LEU A 71 -6.81 -2.73 -6.72
C LEU A 71 -6.93 -3.13 -8.20
N GLY A 72 -8.09 -3.63 -8.64
CA GLY A 72 -8.41 -3.91 -10.04
C GLY A 72 -8.56 -2.64 -10.89
N TYR A 73 -9.25 -1.61 -10.38
CA TYR A 73 -9.40 -0.34 -11.09
C TYR A 73 -8.07 0.39 -11.27
N PHE A 74 -7.20 0.32 -10.26
CA PHE A 74 -5.87 0.93 -10.28
C PHE A 74 -4.79 -0.01 -10.86
N ARG A 75 -5.17 -1.10 -11.56
CA ARG A 75 -4.23 -2.09 -12.13
C ARG A 75 -3.23 -1.49 -13.12
N ARG A 76 -3.69 -0.54 -13.94
CA ARG A 76 -2.91 0.11 -15.00
C ARG A 76 -2.57 1.56 -14.69
N GLN A 77 -2.59 1.95 -13.41
CA GLN A 77 -2.31 3.33 -13.02
C GLN A 77 -0.89 3.71 -13.45
N LYS A 78 -0.78 4.50 -14.52
CA LYS A 78 0.47 5.14 -14.93
C LYS A 78 0.67 6.37 -14.04
N TYR A 79 1.88 6.56 -13.53
CA TYR A 79 2.25 7.82 -12.89
C TYR A 79 2.11 8.94 -13.92
N LEU A 80 1.04 9.72 -13.80
CA LEU A 80 0.83 10.93 -14.61
C LEU A 80 1.23 12.12 -13.74
N PRO A 81 2.35 12.80 -14.03
CA PRO A 81 2.83 13.92 -13.21
C PRO A 81 1.86 15.11 -13.12
N TYR A 82 0.80 15.13 -13.96
CA TYR A 82 -0.14 16.24 -14.10
C TYR A 82 -1.57 15.98 -13.62
N PHE A 83 -1.85 14.86 -12.94
CA PHE A 83 -3.22 14.63 -12.46
C PHE A 83 -3.56 15.54 -11.27
N LYS A 84 -3.96 16.79 -11.57
CA LYS A 84 -4.69 17.68 -10.68
C LYS A 84 -6.09 17.10 -10.49
N VAL A 85 -6.25 16.03 -9.70
CA VAL A 85 -7.61 15.67 -9.24
C VAL A 85 -8.02 16.78 -8.28
N THR A 86 -8.80 17.75 -8.76
CA THR A 86 -9.64 18.56 -7.87
C THR A 86 -10.64 17.60 -7.26
N PHE A 87 -10.47 17.27 -5.98
CA PHE A 87 -11.48 16.51 -5.27
C PHE A 87 -12.77 17.31 -5.24
N PRO A 88 -13.94 16.70 -5.48
CA PRO A 88 -15.17 17.23 -4.93
C PRO A 88 -15.02 17.22 -3.39
N ASP A 89 -15.51 18.28 -2.75
CA ASP A 89 -15.56 18.41 -1.29
C ASP A 89 -15.85 17.10 -0.57
N LYS A 90 -15.17 16.86 0.56
CA LYS A 90 -15.31 15.64 1.38
C LYS A 90 -16.76 15.35 1.78
N ASN A 91 -17.61 16.39 1.79
CA ASN A 91 -19.05 16.32 2.03
C ASN A 91 -19.88 15.76 0.86
N LYS A 92 -19.29 15.46 -0.30
CA LYS A 92 -19.99 14.91 -1.49
C LYS A 92 -19.82 13.40 -1.70
N MET A 93 -19.03 12.71 -0.88
CA MET A 93 -18.82 11.25 -0.97
C MET A 93 -19.72 10.44 -0.03
N VAL A 94 -20.56 11.11 0.77
CA VAL A 94 -21.61 10.48 1.56
C VAL A 94 -22.94 10.70 0.84
N ARG A 95 -23.31 9.75 -0.01
CA ARG A 95 -24.69 9.54 -0.48
C ARG A 95 -24.97 8.04 -0.43
#